data_AF-A0A8S2RB33-F1
#
_entry.id   AF-A0A8S2RB33-F1
#
_cell.length_a   1.000
_cell.length_b   1.000
_cell.length_c   1.000
_cell.angle_alpha   90.00
_cell.angle_beta   90.00
_cell.angle_gamma   90.00
#
_symmetry.space_group_name_H-M   'P 1'
#
loop_
_entity.id
_entity.type
_entity.pdbx_description
1 polymer ?
#
loop_
_entity_poly.entity_id
_entity_poly.type
_entity_poly.pdbx_seq_one_letter_code
_entity_poly.pdbx_strand_id
1 'polypeptide(L)' 'SGTTSSSSAVMPASSENPPILPRDAFAIRNSDYDELDHRPISRAIMSAYLSTRRHRTVTIFHAKVAQKSYGNEKRFVL' A
#
# COMPACT_ATOMS: atom_id res chain seq x y z
N SER A 1 -17.08 58.16 -21.20
CA SER A 1 -17.13 57.65 -19.82
C SER A 1 -17.15 56.13 -19.89
N GLY A 2 -16.35 55.48 -19.05
CA GLY A 2 -15.65 54.23 -19.35
C GLY A 2 -16.50 52.97 -19.59
N THR A 3 -16.09 52.19 -20.60
CA THR A 3 -16.50 50.79 -20.79
C THR A 3 -15.60 49.91 -19.93
N THR A 4 -16.16 49.21 -18.95
CA THR A 4 -15.43 48.31 -18.05
C THR A 4 -15.11 47.00 -18.76
N SER A 5 -13.85 46.81 -19.10
CA SER A 5 -13.27 45.55 -19.59
C SER A 5 -13.18 44.55 -18.44
N SER A 6 -13.98 43.48 -18.45
CA SER A 6 -13.75 42.32 -17.57
C SER A 6 -12.93 41.29 -18.33
N SER A 7 -11.61 41.29 -18.06
CA SER A 7 -10.65 40.31 -18.55
C SER A 7 -10.80 39.02 -17.74
N SER A 8 -11.29 37.96 -18.37
CA SER A 8 -11.22 36.60 -17.83
C SER A 8 -9.83 36.04 -18.13
N ALA A 9 -8.98 35.96 -17.12
CA ALA A 9 -7.69 35.29 -17.20
C ALA A 9 -7.92 33.78 -17.34
N VAL A 10 -7.56 33.21 -18.50
CA VAL A 10 -7.46 31.76 -18.70
C VAL A 10 -6.11 31.31 -18.15
N MET A 11 -6.12 30.62 -17.01
CA MET A 11 -4.91 29.97 -16.49
C MET A 11 -4.64 28.69 -17.30
N PRO A 12 -3.42 28.46 -17.81
CA PRO A 12 -3.06 27.17 -18.40
C PRO A 12 -2.87 26.14 -17.27
N ALA A 13 -3.73 25.14 -17.21
CA ALA A 13 -3.55 24.00 -16.33
C ALA A 13 -2.49 23.05 -16.91
N SER A 14 -1.22 23.24 -16.56
CA SER A 14 -0.18 22.21 -16.73
C SER A 14 -0.36 21.15 -15.65
N SER A 15 -1.31 20.24 -15.88
CA SER A 15 -1.43 18.99 -15.13
C SER A 15 -0.85 17.87 -15.99
N GLU A 16 0.48 17.72 -16.00
CA GLU A 16 1.08 16.46 -16.44
C GLU A 16 0.60 15.36 -15.48
N ASN A 17 -0.36 14.56 -15.95
CA ASN A 17 -0.77 13.37 -15.22
C ASN A 17 0.44 12.42 -15.10
N PRO A 18 0.66 11.80 -13.93
CA PRO A 18 1.69 10.78 -13.81
C PRO A 18 1.43 9.68 -14.85
N PRO A 19 2.50 9.09 -15.44
CA PRO A 19 2.34 8.03 -16.42
C PRO A 19 1.48 6.92 -15.82
N ILE A 20 0.39 6.58 -16.52
CA ILE A 20 -0.46 5.46 -16.16
C ILE A 20 0.39 4.19 -16.35
N LEU A 21 0.99 3.72 -15.27
CA LEU A 21 1.70 2.46 -15.27
C LEU A 21 0.67 1.33 -15.45
N PRO A 22 0.98 0.28 -16.23
CA PRO A 22 0.17 -0.93 -16.28
C PRO A 22 -0.14 -1.42 -14.87
N ARG A 23 -1.35 -1.96 -14.67
CA ARG A 23 -1.85 -2.40 -13.35
C ARG A 23 -0.91 -3.41 -12.66
N ASP A 24 -0.10 -4.05 -13.47
CA ASP A 24 0.83 -5.14 -13.20
C ASP A 24 2.31 -4.69 -13.21
N ALA A 25 2.59 -3.39 -13.35
CA ALA A 25 3.96 -2.84 -13.26
C ALA A 25 4.64 -3.10 -11.90
N PHE A 26 3.84 -3.38 -10.87
CA PHE A 26 4.29 -3.80 -9.53
C PHE A 26 3.74 -5.16 -9.10
N ALA A 27 3.09 -5.90 -10.01
CA ALA A 27 2.59 -7.22 -9.68
C ALA A 27 3.75 -8.21 -9.66
N ILE A 28 4.15 -8.61 -8.46
CA ILE A 28 5.08 -9.73 -8.26
C ILE A 28 4.42 -10.97 -8.88
N ARG A 29 5.05 -11.53 -9.92
CA ARG A 29 4.53 -12.73 -10.59
C ARG A 29 4.69 -13.91 -9.65
N ASN A 30 3.77 -14.88 -9.71
CA ASN A 30 3.87 -16.10 -8.90
C ASN A 30 5.22 -16.82 -9.09
N SER A 31 5.84 -16.70 -10.27
CA SER A 31 7.19 -17.21 -10.60
C SER A 31 8.32 -16.56 -9.82
N ASP A 32 8.14 -15.33 -9.33
CA ASP A 32 9.19 -14.58 -8.63
C ASP A 32 9.32 -15.03 -7.17
N TYR A 33 8.31 -15.74 -6.63
CA TYR A 33 8.35 -16.34 -5.30
C TYR A 33 9.18 -17.63 -5.27
N ASP A 34 9.15 -18.44 -6.35
CA ASP A 34 9.91 -19.69 -6.45
C ASP A 34 11.44 -19.45 -6.38
N GLU A 35 11.94 -18.36 -6.98
CA GLU A 35 13.37 -18.01 -6.94
C GLU A 35 13.82 -17.48 -5.56
N LEU A 36 12.90 -16.91 -4.78
CA LEU A 36 13.16 -16.42 -3.42
C LEU A 36 13.13 -17.55 -2.38
N ASP A 37 12.33 -18.59 -2.60
CA ASP A 37 12.18 -19.73 -1.68
C ASP A 37 13.41 -20.66 -1.64
N HIS A 38 14.34 -20.52 -2.58
CA HIS A 38 15.47 -21.46 -2.76
C HIS A 38 16.84 -20.91 -2.36
N ARG A 39 16.93 -19.73 -1.72
CA ARG A 39 18.20 -19.23 -1.18
C ARG A 39 18.40 -19.70 0.27
N PRO A 40 19.26 -20.71 0.52
CA PRO A 40 19.50 -21.15 1.89
C PRO A 40 20.14 -20.03 2.70
N ILE A 41 19.75 -19.94 3.97
CA ILE A 41 20.33 -18.97 4.90
C ILE A 41 21.83 -19.26 5.09
N SER A 42 22.69 -18.29 4.77
CA SER A 42 24.14 -18.38 5.00
C SER A 42 24.55 -17.65 6.28
N ARG A 43 25.69 -18.02 6.86
CA ARG A 43 26.25 -17.34 8.05
C ARG A 43 26.42 -15.83 7.82
N ALA A 44 26.84 -15.43 6.63
CA ALA A 44 27.04 -14.03 6.26
C ALA A 44 25.71 -13.25 6.23
N ILE A 45 24.68 -13.83 5.59
CA ILE A 45 23.34 -13.23 5.54
C ILE A 45 22.77 -13.09 6.95
N MET A 46 22.90 -14.13 7.78
CA MET A 46 22.39 -14.09 9.16
C MET A 46 23.13 -13.07 10.03
N SER A 47 24.45 -12.94 9.86
CA SER A 47 25.26 -11.96 10.59
C SER A 47 24.86 -10.51 10.23
N ALA A 48 24.62 -10.24 8.95
CA ALA A 48 24.14 -8.93 8.48
C ALA A 48 22.71 -8.62 8.96
N TYR A 49 21.86 -9.64 9.06
CA TYR A 49 20.54 -9.46 9.65
C TYR A 49 20.60 -9.19 11.15
N LEU A 50 21.42 -9.91 11.91
CA LEU A 50 21.52 -9.72 13.36
C LEU A 50 22.12 -8.35 13.75
N SER A 51 22.99 -7.79 12.91
CA SER A 51 23.53 -6.43 13.12
C SER A 51 22.50 -5.33 12.88
N THR A 52 21.57 -5.54 11.94
CA THR A 52 20.58 -4.53 11.55
C THR A 52 19.20 -4.74 12.16
N ARG A 53 18.86 -5.97 12.56
CA ARG A 53 17.57 -6.43 13.12
C ARG A 53 16.34 -5.91 12.38
N ARG A 54 16.42 -5.77 11.06
CA ARG A 54 15.34 -5.24 10.23
C ARG A 54 14.30 -6.32 9.91
N HIS A 55 13.55 -6.70 10.93
CA HIS A 55 12.37 -7.55 10.79
C HIS A 55 11.21 -6.77 10.18
N ARG A 56 10.37 -7.44 9.40
CA ARG A 56 9.03 -6.91 9.08
C ARG A 56 8.06 -7.44 10.13
N THR A 57 7.51 -6.56 10.95
CA THR A 57 6.56 -6.92 12.00
C THR A 57 5.16 -6.51 11.60
N VAL A 58 4.21 -7.45 11.70
CA VAL A 58 2.77 -7.18 11.55
C VAL A 58 2.11 -7.55 12.86
N THR A 59 1.44 -6.59 13.50
CA THR A 59 0.73 -6.79 14.77
C THR A 59 -0.76 -6.70 14.53
N ILE A 60 -1.51 -7.71 14.99
CA ILE A 60 -2.97 -7.76 14.86
C ILE A 60 -3.59 -7.62 16.24
N PHE A 61 -4.23 -6.49 16.47
CA PHE A 61 -5.02 -6.24 17.68
C PHE A 61 -6.48 -6.62 17.42
N HIS A 62 -7.08 -7.36 18.36
CA HIS A 62 -8.48 -7.74 18.33
C HIS A 62 -9.02 -7.89 19.76
N ALA A 63 -10.32 -7.68 19.93
CA ALA A 63 -10.98 -7.97 21.19
C ALA A 63 -10.90 -9.47 21.52
N LYS A 64 -10.72 -9.83 22.80
CA LYS A 64 -10.65 -11.23 23.23
C LYS A 64 -12.00 -11.94 23.21
N VAL A 65 -13.08 -11.17 23.17
CA VAL A 65 -14.46 -11.63 23.12
C VAL A 65 -15.20 -10.83 22.06
N ALA A 66 -16.23 -11.43 21.48
CA ALA A 66 -17.15 -10.75 20.58
C ALA A 66 -18.57 -11.24 20.85
N GLN A 67 -19.56 -10.37 20.69
CA GLN A 67 -20.95 -10.73 20.90
C GLN A 67 -21.47 -11.55 19.72
N LYS A 68 -22.05 -12.72 20.01
CA LYS A 68 -22.69 -13.55 18.99
C LYS A 68 -23.80 -12.77 18.29
N SER A 69 -23.96 -12.97 16.98
CA SER A 69 -25.12 -12.50 16.22
C SER A 69 -26.16 -13.61 16.13
N TYR A 70 -27.45 -13.32 16.33
CA TYR A 70 -28.54 -14.29 16.27
C TYR A 70 -29.48 -14.00 15.08
N GLY A 71 -30.02 -15.05 14.45
CA GLY A 71 -30.89 -14.91 13.28
C GLY A 71 -30.16 -14.23 12.11
N ASN A 72 -30.74 -13.16 11.57
CA ASN A 72 -30.18 -12.39 10.45
C ASN A 72 -29.44 -11.11 10.88
N GLU A 73 -29.33 -10.83 12.18
CA GLU A 73 -28.62 -9.63 12.64
C GLU A 73 -27.10 -9.78 12.46
N LYS A 74 -26.39 -8.65 12.36
CA LYS A 74 -24.92 -8.63 12.29
C LYS A 74 -24.38 -7.67 13.35
N ARG A 75 -23.76 -8.22 14.39
CA ARG A 75 -23.02 -7.47 15.40
C ARG A 75 -21.55 -7.38 14.99
N PHE A 76 -21.12 -6.18 14.62
CA PHE A 76 -19.73 -5.90 14.30
C PHE A 76 -18.88 -5.98 15.58
N VAL A 77 -17.63 -6.41 15.42
CA VAL A 77 -16.65 -6.39 16.52
C VAL A 77 -16.30 -4.93 16.79
N LEU A 78 -16.50 -4.50 18.03
CA LEU A 78 -16.12 -3.18 18.55
C LEU A 78 -14.81 -3.28 19.33
#